data_AF-A0AB38WZZ2-F1
#
_entry.id   AF-A0AB38WZZ2-F1
#
_cell.length_a   1.000
_cell.length_b   1.000
_cell.length_c   1.000
_cell.angle_alpha   90.00
_cell.angle_beta   90.00
_cell.angle_gamma   90.00
#
_symmetry.space_group_name_H-M   'P 1'
#
loop_
_entity.id
_entity.type
_entity.pdbx_description
1 polymer ?
#
loop_
_entity_poly.entity_id
_entity_poly.type
_entity_poly.pdbx_seq_one_letter_code
_entity_poly.pdbx_strand_id
1 'polypeptide(L)'
;MTDQTETPLATLEAATLRGALPDAGLVLLGTLHGPSHARALLRVKGAVHTVEVGTDLGSATVAAIGEGVVILARAGRSERLSLPAS
;
A
#
# COMPACT_ATOMS: atom_id res chain seq x y z
N MET A 1 -0.34 -15.34 -35.31
CA MET A 1 -1.67 -15.69 -34.79
C MET A 1 -1.52 -15.82 -33.28
N THR A 2 -1.99 -14.85 -32.50
CA THR A 2 -1.92 -14.90 -31.03
C THR A 2 -3.10 -15.72 -30.54
N ASP A 3 -2.81 -16.92 -30.03
CA ASP A 3 -3.80 -17.76 -29.36
C ASP A 3 -4.17 -17.09 -28.04
N GLN A 4 -5.40 -16.58 -27.95
CA GLN A 4 -5.98 -16.01 -26.73
C GLN A 4 -7.15 -16.91 -26.37
N THR A 5 -6.92 -17.86 -25.46
CA THR A 5 -7.97 -18.69 -24.89
C THR A 5 -8.55 -18.00 -23.66
N GLU A 6 -9.88 -17.97 -23.53
CA GLU A 6 -10.53 -17.40 -22.35
C GLU A 6 -10.10 -18.14 -21.07
N THR A 7 -9.89 -17.39 -19.99
CA THR A 7 -9.52 -17.97 -18.69
C THR A 7 -10.74 -18.73 -18.12
N PRO A 8 -10.62 -20.01 -17.76
CA PRO A 8 -11.70 -20.75 -17.14
C PRO A 8 -12.17 -20.07 -15.85
N LEU A 9 -13.50 -20.04 -15.62
CA LEU A 9 -14.09 -19.34 -14.46
C LEU A 9 -13.52 -19.81 -13.13
N ALA A 10 -13.31 -21.13 -12.96
CA ALA A 10 -12.71 -21.69 -11.75
C ALA A 10 -11.30 -21.12 -11.48
N THR A 11 -10.51 -20.92 -12.53
CA THR A 11 -9.17 -20.30 -12.43
C THR A 11 -9.28 -18.81 -12.09
N LEU A 12 -10.22 -18.09 -12.71
CA LEU A 12 -10.47 -16.68 -12.43
C LEU A 12 -10.84 -16.46 -10.96
N GLU A 13 -11.78 -17.25 -10.43
CA GLU A 13 -12.23 -17.13 -9.04
C GLU A 13 -11.13 -17.50 -8.05
N ALA A 14 -10.39 -18.59 -8.29
CA ALA A 14 -9.29 -19.00 -7.43
C ALA A 14 -8.15 -17.96 -7.40
N ALA A 15 -7.90 -17.26 -8.50
CA ALA A 15 -6.87 -16.24 -8.61
C ALA A 15 -7.30 -14.85 -8.10
N THR A 16 -8.57 -14.65 -7.74
CA THR A 16 -9.09 -13.33 -7.35
C THR A 16 -9.29 -13.22 -5.84
N LEU A 17 -8.49 -12.37 -5.19
CA LEU A 17 -8.74 -11.95 -3.80
C LEU A 17 -9.71 -10.76 -3.77
N ARG A 18 -11.01 -11.04 -3.62
CA ARG A 18 -12.06 -10.00 -3.56
C ARG A 18 -11.88 -9.12 -2.31
N GLY A 19 -11.84 -7.81 -2.50
CA GLY A 19 -11.74 -6.85 -1.39
C GLY A 19 -10.41 -6.90 -0.64
N ALA A 20 -9.33 -7.39 -1.26
CA ALA A 20 -8.01 -7.50 -0.63
C ALA A 20 -7.45 -6.15 -0.12
N LEU A 21 -7.94 -5.04 -0.67
CA LEU A 21 -7.54 -3.69 -0.28
C LEU A 21 -8.80 -2.92 0.12
N PRO A 22 -8.82 -2.25 1.29
CA PRO A 22 -9.91 -1.38 1.67
C PRO A 22 -10.11 -0.26 0.62
N ASP A 23 -11.35 0.02 0.26
CA ASP A 23 -11.70 1.12 -0.65
C ASP A 23 -11.60 2.50 0.03
N ALA A 24 -11.73 2.52 1.35
CA ALA A 24 -11.63 3.72 2.16
C ALA A 24 -10.35 3.72 3.00
N GLY A 25 -9.70 4.89 3.06
CA GLY A 25 -8.55 5.13 3.93
C GLY A 25 -7.19 5.10 3.22
N LEU A 26 -6.15 5.01 4.06
CA LEU A 26 -4.76 4.87 3.65
C LEU A 26 -4.42 3.38 3.62
N VAL A 27 -3.79 2.92 2.54
CA VAL A 27 -3.34 1.52 2.43
C VAL A 27 -1.88 1.50 2.03
N LEU A 28 -1.07 0.74 2.77
CA LEU A 28 0.31 0.47 2.42
C LEU A 28 0.36 -0.61 1.35
N LEU A 29 0.97 -0.29 0.21
CA LEU A 29 1.14 -1.21 -0.92
C LEU A 29 2.54 -1.81 -0.99
N GLY A 30 3.54 -1.09 -0.47
CA GLY A 30 4.93 -1.52 -0.53
C GLY A 30 5.88 -0.57 0.17
N THR A 31 7.07 -1.06 0.46
CA THR A 31 8.18 -0.28 1.01
C THR A 31 9.44 -0.56 0.20
N LEU A 32 10.12 0.49 -0.23
CA LEU A 32 11.36 0.44 -1.00
C LEU A 32 12.49 0.94 -0.12
N HIS A 33 13.50 0.11 0.09
CA HIS A 33 14.66 0.45 0.91
C HIS A 33 15.86 0.68 -0.01
N GLY A 34 16.31 1.93 -0.10
CA GLY A 34 17.54 2.30 -0.78
C GLY A 34 18.69 2.51 0.21
N PRO A 35 19.93 2.60 -0.28
CA PRO A 35 21.12 2.79 0.56
C PRO A 35 21.12 4.12 1.33
N SER A 36 20.40 5.14 0.87
CA SER A 36 20.31 6.45 1.52
C SER A 36 18.94 6.74 2.14
N HIS A 37 17.85 6.29 1.52
CA HIS A 37 16.49 6.64 1.93
C HIS A 37 15.53 5.46 1.75
N ALA A 38 14.56 5.37 2.67
CA ALA A 38 13.41 4.49 2.56
C ALA A 38 12.21 5.27 1.99
N ARG A 39 11.46 4.62 1.11
CA ARG A 39 10.24 5.16 0.48
C ARG A 39 9.11 4.16 0.64
N ALA A 40 7.87 4.63 0.64
CA ALA A 40 6.70 3.78 0.71
C ALA A 40 5.71 4.10 -0.41
N LEU A 41 5.01 3.07 -0.88
CA LEU A 41 3.89 3.20 -1.82
C LEU A 41 2.60 3.17 -1.02
N LEU A 42 1.89 4.28 -1.00
CA LEU A 42 0.60 4.41 -0.32
C LEU A 42 -0.51 4.61 -1.35
N ARG A 43 -1.61 3.88 -1.19
CA ARG A 43 -2.87 4.20 -1.85
C ARG A 43 -3.64 5.18 -0.97
N VAL A 44 -3.97 6.34 -1.52
CA VAL A 44 -4.74 7.39 -0.86
C VAL A 44 -5.90 7.77 -1.77
N LYS A 45 -7.13 7.58 -1.31
CA LYS A 45 -8.36 7.92 -2.08
C LYS A 45 -8.35 7.34 -3.51
N GLY A 46 -7.84 6.13 -3.67
CA GLY A 46 -7.78 5.44 -4.97
C GLY A 46 -6.52 5.71 -5.80
N ALA A 47 -5.75 6.76 -5.51
CA ALA A 47 -4.50 7.06 -6.21
C ALA A 47 -3.29 6.49 -5.46
N VAL A 48 -2.27 6.06 -6.22
CA VAL A 48 -1.01 5.55 -5.66
C VAL A 48 0.02 6.67 -5.62
N HIS A 49 0.63 6.86 -4.45
CA HIS A 49 1.66 7.86 -4.22
C HIS A 49 2.91 7.21 -3.65
N THR A 50 4.07 7.68 -4.08
CA THR A 50 5.33 7.38 -3.39
C THR A 50 5.58 8.45 -2.34
N VAL A 51 5.86 8.04 -1.11
CA VAL A 51 6.04 8.92 0.03
C VAL A 51 7.34 8.62 0.77
N GLU A 52 7.80 9.61 1.51
CA GLU A 52 9.05 9.58 2.27
C GLU A 52 8.79 10.09 3.70
N VAL A 53 9.73 9.87 4.61
CA VAL A 53 9.63 10.42 5.98
C VAL A 53 9.46 11.94 5.93
N GLY A 54 8.49 12.46 6.69
CA GLY A 54 8.09 13.87 6.68
C GLY A 54 7.00 14.23 5.67
N THR A 55 6.60 13.30 4.78
CA THR A 55 5.51 13.56 3.82
C THR A 55 4.18 13.77 4.55
N ASP A 56 3.50 14.87 4.25
CA ASP A 56 2.16 15.17 4.75
C ASP A 56 1.08 14.51 3.87
N LEU A 57 0.18 13.78 4.51
CA LEU A 57 -0.96 13.07 3.92
C LEU A 57 -2.28 13.78 4.25
N GLY A 58 -2.20 15.04 4.70
CA GLY A 58 -3.28 15.94 5.07
C GLY A 58 -3.87 15.66 6.45
N SER A 59 -4.04 14.38 6.81
CA SER A 59 -4.58 13.97 8.12
C SER A 59 -3.53 13.30 9.01
N ALA A 60 -2.35 13.02 8.47
CA ALA A 60 -1.23 12.40 9.16
C ALA A 60 0.07 12.68 8.41
N THR A 61 1.20 12.60 9.10
CA THR A 61 2.54 12.73 8.50
C THR A 61 3.29 11.41 8.61
N VAL A 62 4.06 11.06 7.58
CA VAL A 62 4.93 9.87 7.63
C VAL A 62 6.05 10.10 8.64
N ALA A 63 6.05 9.36 9.74
CA ALA A 63 7.04 9.47 10.80
C ALA A 63 8.23 8.53 10.61
N ALA A 64 7.99 7.32 10.10
CA ALA A 64 9.04 6.35 9.80
C ALA A 64 8.59 5.34 8.74
N ILE A 65 9.54 4.78 8.00
CA ILE A 65 9.33 3.71 7.02
C ILE A 65 10.28 2.58 7.37
N GLY A 66 9.74 1.38 7.54
CA GLY A 66 10.50 0.15 7.76
C GLY A 66 10.03 -0.95 6.82
N GLU A 67 10.54 -2.16 6.99
CA GLU A 67 10.19 -3.29 6.14
C GLU A 67 8.72 -3.70 6.32
N GLY A 68 7.92 -3.51 5.26
CA GLY A 68 6.49 -3.84 5.25
C GLY A 68 5.63 -2.99 6.20
N VAL A 69 6.18 -1.91 6.75
CA VAL A 69 5.51 -1.06 7.75
C VAL A 69 5.81 0.42 7.54
N VAL A 70 4.80 1.25 7.78
CA VAL A 70 4.92 2.71 7.87
C VAL A 70 4.32 3.17 9.19
N ILE A 71 5.03 4.05 9.89
CA ILE A 71 4.52 4.72 11.08
C ILE A 71 4.04 6.11 10.67
N LEU A 72 2.79 6.41 10.99
CA LEU A 72 2.19 7.72 10.80
C LEU A 72 2.09 8.46 12.14
N ALA A 73 2.32 9.77 12.11
CA ALA A 73 1.97 10.68 13.18
C ALA A 73 0.62 11.35 12.86
N ARG A 74 -0.39 11.15 13.69
CA ARG A 74 -1.74 11.68 13.54
C ARG A 74 -2.22 12.28 14.87
N ALA A 75 -2.45 13.59 14.90
CA ALA A 75 -2.99 14.29 16.07
C ALA A 75 -2.28 13.92 17.39
N GLY A 76 -0.94 13.86 17.38
CA GLY A 76 -0.12 13.51 18.54
C GLY A 76 -0.06 12.02 18.88
N ARG A 77 -0.68 11.13 18.09
CA ARG A 77 -0.58 9.68 18.23
C ARG A 77 0.22 9.07 17.09
N SER A 78 0.92 7.98 17.40
CA SER A 78 1.54 7.13 16.39
C SER A 78 0.56 6.04 15.96
N GLU A 79 0.42 5.87 14.65
CA GLU A 79 -0.42 4.86 14.03
C GLU A 79 0.46 3.98 13.13
N ARG A 80 0.31 2.66 13.23
CA ARG A 80 1.06 1.71 12.42
C ARG A 80 0.23 1.26 11.23
N LEU A 81 0.73 1.49 10.02
CA LEU A 81 0.24 0.91 8.77
C LEU A 81 1.14 -0.25 8.36
N SER A 82 0.57 -1.43 8.17
CA SER A 82 1.29 -2.62 7.72
C SER A 82 0.77 -3.07 6.36
N LEU A 83 1.59 -3.82 5.62
CA LEU A 83 1.15 -4.41 4.36
C LEU A 83 -0.06 -5.32 4.58
N PRO A 84 -1.12 -5.23 3.75
CA PRO A 84 -2.22 -6.17 3.75
C PRO A 84 -1.71 -7.60 3.53
N ALA A 85 -2.26 -8.55 4.28
CA ALA A 85 -1.92 -9.98 4.22
C ALA A 85 -0.44 -10.33 4.54
N SER A 86 0.21 -9.54 5.40
CA SER A 86 1.50 -9.89 6.01
C SER A 86 1.38 -10.87 7.17
#